data_AF-A0A938E5L4-F1
#
_entry.id   AF-A0A938E5L4-F1
#
_cell.length_a   1.000
_cell.length_b   1.000
_cell.length_c   1.000
_cell.angle_alpha   90.00
_cell.angle_beta   90.00
_cell.angle_gamma   90.00
#
_symmetry.space_group_name_H-M   'P 1'
#
loop_
_entity.id
_entity.type
_entity.pdbx_description
1 polymer ?
#
loop_
_entity_poly.entity_id
_entity_poly.type
_entity_poly.pdbx_seq_one_letter_code
_entity_poly.pdbx_strand_id
1 'polypeptide(L)'
;MCGSHYEKEVLVDATVYTYVVGMHHPMPGIAGGRPGTPNELVIRYGSADPYRVEHTADHVPIAAGERVMFDYGGGGGCGDPLDREPHAVLDEYVSVPGAACDYGVVLAGSLEDLSLAVDHDATEALRAARHAPKRGVLHDHDFRRVAVGRLVPRAGGGCSSRRRALQAARRRRPRDGGPGRRRRVPPRVQGLRV
;
A
#
# COMPACT_ATOMS: atom_id res chain seq x y z
N MET A 1 -1.27 -14.82 -2.50
CA MET A 1 -0.12 -14.53 -1.62
C MET A 1 -0.13 -13.04 -1.30
N CYS A 2 -0.16 -12.66 -0.02
CA CYS A 2 -0.15 -11.26 0.39
C CYS A 2 1.24 -10.65 0.19
N GLY A 3 1.28 -9.32 0.06
CA GLY A 3 2.53 -8.58 0.04
C GLY A 3 3.30 -8.66 1.36
N SER A 4 4.46 -8.04 1.40
CA SER A 4 5.33 -8.01 2.59
C SER A 4 6.02 -6.66 2.75
N HIS A 5 6.14 -6.21 4.00
CA HIS A 5 6.79 -4.96 4.38
C HIS A 5 8.15 -5.25 5.01
N TYR A 6 9.23 -4.73 4.43
CA TYR A 6 10.58 -4.84 4.97
C TYR A 6 11.16 -3.47 5.28
N GLU A 7 11.72 -3.32 6.47
CA GLU A 7 12.61 -2.20 6.82
C GLU A 7 14.03 -2.74 7.03
N LYS A 8 15.02 -2.08 6.42
CA LYS A 8 16.44 -2.37 6.59
C LYS A 8 17.13 -1.12 7.10
N GLU A 9 17.69 -1.19 8.30
CA GLU A 9 18.53 -0.12 8.84
C GLU A 9 19.98 -0.32 8.41
N VAL A 10 20.58 0.74 7.90
CA VAL A 10 21.97 0.76 7.46
C VAL A 10 22.86 1.08 8.66
N LEU A 11 23.87 0.25 8.95
CA LEU A 11 24.69 0.40 10.16
C LEU A 11 25.96 1.25 9.95
N VAL A 12 26.34 1.46 8.70
CA VAL A 12 27.53 2.22 8.29
C VAL A 12 27.20 2.99 7.03
N ASP A 13 27.84 4.14 6.82
CA ASP A 13 27.61 4.95 5.61
C ASP A 13 27.82 4.10 4.34
N ALA A 14 26.85 4.18 3.43
CA ALA A 14 26.78 3.33 2.25
C ALA A 14 26.15 4.06 1.06
N THR A 15 26.14 3.39 -0.09
CA THR A 15 25.37 3.80 -1.26
C THR A 15 24.41 2.68 -1.66
N VAL A 16 23.21 3.07 -2.10
CA VAL A 16 22.17 2.15 -2.53
C VAL A 16 22.11 2.17 -4.06
N TYR A 17 22.30 0.99 -4.65
CA TYR A 17 21.96 0.72 -6.04
C TYR A 17 20.85 -0.32 -6.06
N THR A 18 19.70 0.02 -6.66
CA THR A 18 18.57 -0.91 -6.77
C THR A 18 17.65 -0.50 -7.89
N TYR A 19 16.90 -1.46 -8.43
CA TYR A 19 15.77 -1.22 -9.31
C TYR A 19 14.53 -1.91 -8.76
N VAL A 20 13.36 -1.33 -9.01
CA VAL A 20 12.09 -1.85 -8.50
C VAL A 20 11.20 -2.20 -9.68
N VAL A 21 11.09 -3.50 -9.94
CA VAL A 21 10.16 -4.05 -10.93
C VAL A 21 8.77 -4.14 -10.31
N GLY A 22 7.69 -4.06 -11.09
CA GLY A 22 6.32 -4.25 -10.61
C GLY A 22 5.65 -3.01 -9.98
N MET A 23 6.23 -1.82 -10.16
CA MET A 23 5.57 -0.56 -9.74
C MET A 23 4.55 -0.06 -10.77
N HIS A 24 4.90 -0.12 -12.06
CA HIS A 24 4.01 0.31 -13.15
C HIS A 24 3.12 -0.82 -13.68
N HIS A 25 3.62 -2.05 -13.63
CA HIS A 25 2.93 -3.24 -14.14
C HIS A 25 2.78 -4.25 -13.01
N PRO A 26 1.83 -4.04 -12.08
CA PRO A 26 1.56 -5.01 -11.03
C PRO A 26 1.05 -6.32 -11.61
N MET A 27 1.11 -7.39 -10.83
CA MET A 27 0.61 -8.69 -11.26
C MET A 27 -0.89 -8.61 -11.59
N PRO A 28 -1.31 -8.96 -12.82
CA PRO A 28 -2.71 -8.88 -13.21
C PRO A 28 -3.53 -9.94 -12.46
N GLY A 29 -4.81 -9.64 -12.23
CA GLY A 29 -5.77 -10.65 -11.83
C GLY A 29 -6.23 -11.49 -13.01
N ILE A 30 -6.80 -12.66 -12.73
CA ILE A 30 -7.31 -13.60 -13.73
C ILE A 30 -8.79 -13.89 -13.51
N ALA A 31 -9.52 -14.19 -14.58
CA ALA A 31 -10.94 -14.60 -14.52
C ALA A 31 -11.85 -13.65 -13.69
N GLY A 32 -11.67 -12.32 -13.81
CA GLY A 32 -12.43 -11.32 -13.03
C GLY A 32 -11.74 -10.85 -11.75
N GLY A 33 -10.60 -11.46 -11.40
CA GLY A 33 -9.77 -11.07 -10.27
C GLY A 33 -9.17 -9.68 -10.41
N ARG A 34 -8.97 -9.03 -9.27
CA ARG A 34 -8.32 -7.71 -9.21
C ARG A 34 -6.78 -7.84 -9.31
N PRO A 35 -6.09 -6.83 -9.88
CA PRO A 35 -4.64 -6.81 -9.88
C PRO A 35 -4.09 -6.69 -8.45
N GLY A 36 -2.86 -7.18 -8.27
CA GLY A 36 -2.12 -7.03 -7.02
C GLY A 36 -1.76 -5.57 -6.74
N THR A 37 -1.35 -5.30 -5.49
CA THR A 37 -0.81 -3.98 -5.13
C THR A 37 0.57 -3.80 -5.77
N PRO A 38 0.93 -2.61 -6.30
CA PRO A 38 2.27 -2.36 -6.81
C PRO A 38 3.36 -2.44 -5.74
N ASN A 39 4.60 -2.68 -6.17
CA ASN A 39 5.76 -2.56 -5.30
C ASN A 39 6.05 -1.08 -4.96
N GLU A 40 6.69 -0.83 -3.82
CA GLU A 40 7.20 0.49 -3.43
C GLU A 40 8.53 0.36 -2.68
N LEU A 41 9.49 1.23 -2.99
CA LEU A 41 10.76 1.32 -2.28
C LEU A 41 11.03 2.77 -1.90
N VAL A 42 11.35 2.98 -0.62
CA VAL A 42 11.72 4.29 -0.09
C VAL A 42 13.05 4.21 0.64
N ILE A 43 14.03 4.98 0.18
CA ILE A 43 15.33 5.18 0.82
C ILE A 43 15.20 6.35 1.81
N ARG A 44 15.92 6.31 2.93
CA ARG A 44 15.77 7.24 4.06
C ARG A 44 14.34 7.28 4.60
N TYR A 45 13.72 6.11 4.70
CA TYR A 45 12.35 5.94 5.17
C TYR A 45 12.18 6.47 6.61
N GLY A 46 11.13 7.27 6.83
CA GLY A 46 10.84 7.90 8.12
C GLY A 46 11.73 9.09 8.48
N SER A 47 12.62 9.53 7.58
CA SER A 47 13.38 10.77 7.71
C SER A 47 12.57 12.00 7.26
N ALA A 48 13.16 13.19 7.41
CA ALA A 48 12.60 14.44 6.89
C ALA A 48 12.74 14.58 5.36
N ASP A 49 13.63 13.79 4.74
CA ASP A 49 13.89 13.79 3.29
C ASP A 49 13.88 12.36 2.73
N PRO A 50 12.70 11.71 2.66
CA PRO A 50 12.58 10.37 2.09
C PRO A 50 12.76 10.42 0.56
N TYR A 51 13.52 9.47 0.04
CA TYR A 51 13.70 9.29 -1.40
C TYR A 51 12.90 8.09 -1.91
N ARG A 52 11.78 8.36 -2.56
CA ARG A 52 10.94 7.33 -3.20
C ARG A 52 11.52 6.97 -4.55
N VAL A 53 11.81 5.69 -4.76
CA VAL A 53 12.37 5.21 -6.03
C VAL A 53 11.24 5.06 -7.05
N GLU A 54 11.42 5.59 -8.27
CA GLU A 54 10.43 5.48 -9.36
C GLU A 54 10.70 4.32 -10.33
N HIS A 55 11.96 3.97 -10.54
CA HIS A 55 12.32 2.79 -11.34
C HIS A 55 13.66 2.24 -10.89
N THR A 56 14.67 3.11 -10.88
CA THR A 56 16.04 2.79 -10.47
C THR A 56 16.54 3.87 -9.54
N ALA A 57 17.22 3.46 -8.47
CA ALA A 57 18.05 4.31 -7.64
C ALA A 57 19.51 3.96 -7.94
N ASP A 58 20.24 4.93 -8.47
CA ASP A 58 21.64 4.75 -8.85
C ASP A 58 22.54 5.52 -7.86
N HIS A 59 23.41 4.78 -7.17
CA HIS A 59 24.37 5.30 -6.20
C HIS A 59 23.81 6.33 -5.19
N VAL A 60 22.60 6.09 -4.66
CA VAL A 60 21.97 7.02 -3.71
C VAL A 60 22.66 6.89 -2.35
N PRO A 61 23.26 7.95 -1.79
CA PRO A 61 23.91 7.89 -0.48
C PRO A 61 22.89 7.66 0.64
N ILE A 62 23.30 6.88 1.63
CA ILE A 62 22.56 6.59 2.84
C ILE A 62 23.53 6.52 4.03
N ALA A 63 23.20 7.23 5.11
CA ALA A 63 24.03 7.31 6.30
C ALA A 63 23.73 6.17 7.29
N ALA A 64 24.68 5.90 8.19
CA ALA A 64 24.44 5.02 9.33
C ALA A 64 23.21 5.47 10.16
N GLY A 65 22.34 4.52 10.49
CA GLY A 65 21.07 4.72 11.20
C GLY A 65 19.88 5.03 10.30
N GLU A 66 20.09 5.31 9.01
CA GLU A 66 18.99 5.51 8.06
C GLU A 66 18.41 4.18 7.57
N ARG A 67 17.16 4.23 7.07
CA ARG A 67 16.41 3.03 6.70
C ARG A 67 16.03 3.00 5.24
N VAL A 68 16.02 1.81 4.66
CA VAL A 68 15.38 1.51 3.38
C VAL A 68 14.14 0.67 3.66
N MET A 69 12.99 1.13 3.17
CA MET A 69 11.74 0.40 3.22
C MET A 69 11.44 -0.20 1.85
N PHE A 70 10.98 -1.45 1.83
CA PHE A 70 10.46 -2.11 0.65
C PHE A 70 9.10 -2.75 0.96
N ASP A 71 8.06 -2.25 0.31
CA ASP A 71 6.74 -2.86 0.24
C ASP A 71 6.66 -3.71 -1.04
N TYR A 72 6.75 -5.02 -0.88
CA TYR A 72 6.47 -5.94 -1.99
C TYR A 72 4.97 -6.11 -2.12
N GLY A 73 4.49 -5.83 -3.32
CA GLY A 73 3.15 -6.09 -3.79
C GLY A 73 2.77 -7.56 -3.70
N GLY A 74 1.48 -7.81 -3.48
CA GLY A 74 0.91 -9.15 -3.56
C GLY A 74 0.67 -9.58 -5.01
N GLY A 75 0.32 -10.87 -5.18
CA GLY A 75 -0.17 -11.38 -6.47
C GLY A 75 -1.54 -10.82 -6.85
N GLY A 76 -1.91 -10.98 -8.12
CA GLY A 76 -3.29 -10.75 -8.57
C GLY A 76 -4.26 -11.82 -8.08
N GLY A 77 -5.53 -11.47 -7.92
CA GLY A 77 -6.59 -12.39 -7.53
C GLY A 77 -7.12 -13.23 -8.69
N CYS A 78 -7.98 -14.21 -8.37
CA CYS A 78 -8.70 -15.05 -9.32
C CYS A 78 -10.19 -15.04 -9.03
N GLY A 79 -11.04 -14.88 -10.05
CA GLY A 79 -12.50 -14.81 -9.88
C GLY A 79 -12.99 -13.41 -9.47
N ASP A 80 -14.31 -13.18 -9.55
CA ASP A 80 -14.91 -11.97 -8.96
C ASP A 80 -14.78 -12.04 -7.42
N PRO A 81 -14.20 -11.02 -6.76
CA PRO A 81 -14.15 -10.95 -5.30
C PRO A 81 -15.53 -11.07 -4.61
N LEU A 82 -16.62 -10.66 -5.27
CA LEU A 82 -17.98 -10.76 -4.71
C LEU A 82 -18.51 -12.19 -4.70
N ASP A 83 -17.94 -13.09 -5.49
CA ASP A 83 -18.27 -14.52 -5.52
C ASP A 83 -17.52 -15.33 -4.45
N ARG A 84 -16.57 -14.70 -3.74
CA ARG A 84 -15.81 -15.35 -2.67
C ARG A 84 -16.74 -15.75 -1.52
N GLU A 85 -16.57 -16.96 -0.99
CA GLU A 85 -17.33 -17.43 0.17
C GLU A 85 -17.04 -16.52 1.40
N PRO A 86 -18.06 -15.99 2.09
CA PRO A 86 -17.86 -15.02 3.17
C PRO A 86 -17.01 -15.49 4.35
N HIS A 87 -17.13 -16.74 4.81
CA HIS A 87 -16.33 -17.24 5.93
C HIS A 87 -14.86 -17.40 5.53
N ALA A 88 -14.57 -17.79 4.29
CA ALA A 88 -13.21 -17.80 3.78
C ALA A 88 -12.56 -16.41 3.81
N VAL A 89 -13.33 -15.33 3.66
CA VAL A 89 -12.82 -13.95 3.80
C VAL A 89 -12.49 -13.61 5.25
N LEU A 90 -13.25 -14.13 6.22
CA LEU A 90 -12.98 -13.95 7.65
C LEU A 90 -11.64 -14.59 8.06
N ASP A 91 -11.31 -15.74 7.48
CA ASP A 91 -10.07 -16.49 7.77
C ASP A 91 -8.85 -16.03 6.96
N GLU A 92 -9.00 -15.04 6.08
CA GLU A 92 -7.93 -14.53 5.20
C GLU A 92 -7.19 -13.31 5.77
N TYR A 93 -6.02 -12.99 5.19
CA TYR A 93 -5.23 -11.79 5.54
C TYR A 93 -5.84 -10.49 4.98
N VAL A 94 -7.05 -10.17 5.41
CA VAL A 94 -7.81 -8.99 4.99
C VAL A 94 -8.22 -8.19 6.22
N SER A 95 -8.14 -6.87 6.16
CA SER A 95 -8.63 -6.04 7.27
C SER A 95 -10.16 -6.00 7.29
N VAL A 96 -10.77 -5.73 8.45
CA VAL A 96 -12.23 -5.60 8.57
C VAL A 96 -12.83 -4.62 7.53
N PRO A 97 -12.28 -3.40 7.32
CA PRO A 97 -12.77 -2.53 6.25
C PRO A 97 -12.49 -3.08 4.83
N GLY A 98 -11.41 -3.84 4.68
CA GLY A 98 -11.05 -4.50 3.41
C GLY A 98 -12.03 -5.59 3.03
N ALA A 99 -12.53 -6.37 3.98
CA ALA A 99 -13.55 -7.41 3.75
C ALA A 99 -14.79 -6.79 3.10
N ALA A 100 -15.29 -5.69 3.68
CA ALA A 100 -16.44 -4.98 3.14
C ALA A 100 -16.14 -4.31 1.81
N CYS A 101 -14.98 -3.65 1.68
CA CYS A 101 -14.65 -2.92 0.48
C CYS A 101 -14.38 -3.85 -0.72
N ASP A 102 -13.54 -4.85 -0.55
CA ASP A 102 -13.02 -5.65 -1.65
C ASP A 102 -13.93 -6.83 -1.98
N TYR A 103 -14.46 -7.50 -0.96
CA TYR A 103 -15.24 -8.73 -1.11
C TYR A 103 -16.74 -8.55 -0.84
N GLY A 104 -17.16 -7.37 -0.38
CA GLY A 104 -18.55 -7.10 -0.01
C GLY A 104 -19.00 -7.86 1.24
N VAL A 105 -18.06 -8.33 2.07
CA VAL A 105 -18.34 -9.09 3.30
C VAL A 105 -18.32 -8.14 4.49
N VAL A 106 -19.43 -8.09 5.23
CA VAL A 106 -19.54 -7.29 6.45
C VAL A 106 -19.21 -8.19 7.64
N LEU A 107 -18.27 -7.74 8.47
CA LEU A 107 -17.89 -8.43 9.70
C LEU A 107 -18.43 -7.66 10.91
N ALA A 108 -19.08 -8.38 11.82
CA ALA A 108 -19.53 -7.88 13.11
C ALA A 108 -18.59 -8.36 14.23
N GLY A 109 -18.67 -7.76 15.41
CA GLY A 109 -17.80 -8.08 16.55
C GLY A 109 -16.54 -7.20 16.61
N SER A 110 -15.52 -7.68 17.33
CA SER A 110 -14.27 -6.96 17.58
C SER A 110 -13.05 -7.83 17.29
N LEU A 111 -11.99 -7.19 16.78
CA LEU A 111 -10.71 -7.85 16.54
C LEU A 111 -9.94 -8.05 17.86
N GLU A 112 -10.16 -7.15 18.83
CA GLU A 112 -9.49 -7.14 20.13
C GLU A 112 -9.92 -8.30 21.03
N ASP A 113 -11.19 -8.71 20.98
CA ASP A 113 -11.74 -9.83 21.74
C ASP A 113 -11.90 -11.12 20.92
N LEU A 114 -11.46 -11.10 19.66
CA LEU A 114 -11.54 -12.22 18.72
C LEU A 114 -12.97 -12.73 18.48
N SER A 115 -13.96 -11.83 18.56
CA SER A 115 -15.38 -12.15 18.34
C SER A 115 -15.85 -11.94 16.89
N LEU A 116 -14.93 -11.65 15.96
CA LEU A 116 -15.29 -11.38 14.57
C LEU A 116 -16.10 -12.53 13.95
N ALA A 117 -17.24 -12.17 13.39
CA ALA A 117 -18.12 -13.09 12.69
C ALA A 117 -18.69 -12.41 11.43
N VAL A 118 -19.08 -13.22 10.45
CA VAL A 118 -19.76 -12.73 9.25
C VAL A 118 -21.17 -12.27 9.61
N ASP A 119 -21.51 -11.03 9.25
CA ASP A 119 -22.89 -10.56 9.23
C ASP A 119 -23.50 -10.95 7.88
N HIS A 120 -24.28 -12.04 7.87
CA HIS A 120 -24.86 -12.60 6.66
C HIS A 120 -25.83 -11.64 5.97
N ASP A 121 -26.76 -11.07 6.73
CA ASP A 121 -27.78 -10.17 6.18
C ASP A 121 -27.15 -8.91 5.59
N ALA A 122 -26.18 -8.30 6.30
CA ALA A 122 -25.48 -7.12 5.81
C ALA A 122 -24.57 -7.45 4.62
N THR A 123 -23.95 -8.63 4.58
CA THR A 123 -23.14 -9.11 3.45
C THR A 123 -24.00 -9.30 2.19
N GLU A 124 -25.14 -9.99 2.32
CA GLU A 124 -26.08 -10.19 1.21
C GLU A 124 -26.62 -8.86 0.68
N ALA A 125 -27.03 -7.95 1.57
CA ALA A 125 -27.50 -6.63 1.20
C ALA A 125 -26.41 -5.82 0.47
N LEU A 126 -25.16 -5.86 0.96
CA LEU A 126 -24.04 -5.15 0.36
C LEU A 126 -23.67 -5.72 -1.03
N ARG A 127 -23.67 -7.04 -1.19
CA ARG A 127 -23.42 -7.69 -2.48
C ARG A 127 -24.57 -7.43 -3.46
N ALA A 128 -25.82 -7.56 -3.04
CA ALA A 128 -26.99 -7.26 -3.87
C ALA A 128 -26.96 -5.81 -4.38
N ALA A 129 -26.60 -4.84 -3.53
CA ALA A 129 -26.47 -3.44 -3.93
C ALA A 129 -25.34 -3.20 -4.96
N ARG A 130 -24.30 -4.04 -4.97
CA ARG A 130 -23.18 -3.95 -5.93
C ARG A 130 -23.45 -4.67 -7.24
N HIS A 131 -24.22 -5.75 -7.23
CA HIS A 131 -24.69 -6.45 -8.42
C HIS A 131 -25.88 -5.78 -9.10
N ALA A 132 -26.62 -4.93 -8.39
CA ALA A 132 -27.71 -4.17 -8.97
C ALA A 132 -27.20 -3.40 -10.20
N PRO A 133 -27.86 -3.51 -11.37
CA PRO A 133 -27.46 -2.78 -12.55
C PRO A 133 -27.45 -1.29 -12.18
N LYS A 134 -26.29 -0.64 -12.34
CA LYS A 134 -26.23 0.82 -12.24
C LYS A 134 -27.30 1.34 -13.18
N ARG A 135 -28.29 2.07 -12.66
CA ARG A 135 -29.26 2.81 -13.47
C ARG A 135 -28.45 3.64 -14.46
N GLY A 136 -28.31 3.14 -15.68
CA GLY A 136 -27.58 3.82 -16.73
C GLY A 136 -28.31 5.11 -17.01
N VAL A 137 -27.56 6.21 -17.10
CA VAL A 137 -28.03 7.33 -17.91
C VAL A 137 -28.27 6.74 -19.29
N LEU A 138 -29.53 6.67 -19.71
CA LEU A 138 -29.91 6.32 -21.07
C LEU A 138 -29.13 7.27 -21.99
N HIS A 139 -28.12 6.76 -22.68
CA HIS A 139 -27.59 7.46 -23.85
C HIS A 139 -28.63 7.23 -24.94
N ASP A 140 -29.52 8.20 -25.08
CA ASP A 140 -30.42 8.29 -26.22
C ASP A 140 -29.56 8.39 -27.47
N HIS A 141 -29.51 7.31 -28.24
CA HIS A 141 -28.85 7.29 -29.55
C HIS A 141 -29.81 7.89 -30.58
N ASP A 142 -30.02 9.20 -30.50
CA ASP A 142 -30.52 9.96 -31.64
C ASP A 142 -29.39 10.85 -32.19
N PHE A 143 -28.90 10.44 -33.36
CA PHE A 143 -27.84 11.13 -34.09
C PHE A 143 -28.37 12.47 -34.60
N ARG A 144 -28.10 13.58 -33.90
CA ARG A 144 -27.77 14.91 -34.48
C ARG A 144 -27.56 16.00 -33.42
N ARG A 145 -26.29 16.33 -33.19
CA ARG A 145 -25.64 17.66 -33.12
C ARG A 145 -24.56 17.67 -32.05
N VAL A 146 -23.35 17.96 -32.52
CA VAL A 146 -22.14 18.18 -31.74
C VAL A 146 -22.36 19.33 -30.75
N ALA A 147 -22.11 19.08 -29.48
CA ALA A 147 -21.81 20.09 -28.48
C ALA A 147 -20.64 19.60 -27.62
N VAL A 148 -19.56 20.36 -27.67
CA VAL A 148 -18.30 20.13 -26.96
C VAL A 148 -18.54 20.33 -25.45
N GLY A 149 -18.21 19.33 -24.61
CA GLY A 149 -18.47 19.41 -23.17
C GLY A 149 -17.63 18.47 -22.32
N ARG A 150 -16.49 18.99 -21.86
CA ARG A 150 -15.72 18.71 -20.62
C ARG A 150 -15.48 17.25 -20.20
N LEU A 151 -14.23 16.80 -20.32
CA LEU A 151 -13.69 15.61 -19.65
C LEU A 151 -13.98 15.64 -18.14
N VAL A 152 -14.68 14.64 -17.64
CA VAL A 152 -14.74 14.29 -16.21
C VAL A 152 -13.65 13.26 -15.94
N PRO A 153 -12.77 13.44 -14.94
CA PRO A 153 -11.73 12.46 -14.64
C PRO A 153 -12.34 11.18 -14.06
N ARG A 154 -11.92 10.03 -14.58
CA ARG A 154 -12.20 8.71 -14.00
C ARG A 154 -11.52 8.59 -12.64
N ALA A 155 -12.32 8.51 -11.58
CA ALA A 155 -11.86 8.05 -10.26
C ALA A 155 -11.66 6.52 -10.29
N GLY A 156 -10.57 6.06 -10.90
CA GLY A 156 -10.04 4.71 -10.71
C GLY A 156 -9.23 4.66 -9.42
N GLY A 157 -9.91 4.61 -8.27
CA GLY A 157 -9.29 4.51 -6.96
C GLY A 157 -9.96 3.42 -6.16
N GLY A 158 -9.41 2.19 -6.22
CA GLY A 158 -9.73 1.18 -5.22
C GLY A 158 -9.45 1.72 -3.81
N CYS A 159 -10.33 1.40 -2.86
CA CYS A 159 -10.31 1.98 -1.51
C CYS A 159 -9.06 1.58 -0.69
N SER A 160 -8.25 0.63 -1.17
CA SER A 160 -6.97 0.23 -0.58
C SER A 160 -5.94 1.38 -0.48
N SER A 161 -6.17 2.50 -1.17
CA SER A 161 -5.31 3.70 -1.15
C SER A 161 -5.41 4.56 0.13
N ARG A 162 -6.31 4.25 1.08
CA ARG A 162 -6.52 5.07 2.30
C ARG A 162 -5.73 4.61 3.55
N ARG A 163 -4.57 3.96 3.41
CA ARG A 163 -3.63 3.77 4.54
C ARG A 163 -2.78 5.00 4.89
N ARG A 164 -2.89 6.10 4.14
CA ARG A 164 -2.05 7.31 4.31
C ARG A 164 -2.31 8.18 5.54
N ALA A 165 -3.33 7.90 6.38
CA ALA A 165 -3.75 8.85 7.42
C ALA A 165 -3.43 8.48 8.88
N LEU A 166 -2.96 7.26 9.20
CA LEU A 166 -2.89 6.80 10.60
C LEU A 166 -1.50 6.82 11.28
N GLN A 167 -0.40 7.06 10.57
CA GLN A 167 0.94 7.03 11.18
C GLN A 167 1.46 8.38 11.70
N ALA A 168 0.77 9.49 11.45
CA ALA A 168 1.22 10.84 11.85
C ALA A 168 1.01 11.16 13.35
N ALA A 169 0.31 10.32 14.13
CA ALA A 169 -0.15 10.69 15.47
C ALA A 169 0.73 10.25 16.65
N ARG A 170 1.87 9.56 16.44
CA ARG A 170 2.66 8.96 17.54
C ARG A 170 3.98 9.63 17.92
N ARG A 171 4.26 10.86 17.47
CA ARG A 171 5.53 11.55 17.84
C ARG A 171 5.30 12.91 18.49
N ARG A 172 4.96 12.91 19.79
CA ARG A 172 5.21 14.07 20.69
C ARG A 172 5.56 13.60 22.11
N ARG A 173 6.85 13.44 22.38
CA ARG A 173 7.47 13.76 23.68
C ARG A 173 8.89 14.30 23.42
N PRO A 174 9.26 15.48 23.94
CA PRO A 174 10.62 15.98 23.88
C PRO A 174 11.46 15.34 25.00
N ARG A 175 12.74 15.05 24.71
CA ARG A 175 13.76 14.89 25.74
C ARG A 175 14.75 16.04 25.59
N ASP A 176 14.72 16.93 26.57
CA ASP A 176 15.73 17.95 26.81
C ASP A 176 17.06 17.33 27.25
N GLY A 177 18.18 17.91 26.81
CA GLY A 177 19.52 17.58 27.27
C GLY A 177 20.62 18.19 26.40
N GLY A 178 21.18 19.31 26.84
CA GLY A 178 22.13 20.18 26.13
C GLY A 178 23.57 19.63 25.93
N PRO A 179 24.51 20.50 25.50
CA PRO A 179 25.60 20.12 24.59
C PRO A 179 26.89 19.65 25.29
N GLY A 180 27.39 18.48 24.87
CA GLY A 180 28.69 17.93 25.26
C GLY A 180 29.75 18.13 24.16
N ARG A 181 30.91 18.66 24.56
CA ARG A 181 32.00 19.15 23.71
C ARG A 181 32.59 18.13 22.72
N ARG A 182 32.96 18.66 21.54
CA ARG A 182 33.77 18.04 20.49
C ARG A 182 35.12 17.51 21.01
N ARG A 183 35.53 16.32 20.54
CA ARG A 183 36.94 15.98 20.30
C ARG A 183 37.09 15.39 18.91
N ARG A 184 37.85 16.09 18.06
CA ARG A 184 38.38 15.60 16.77
C ARG A 184 39.47 14.57 17.07
N VAL A 185 39.46 13.43 16.38
CA VAL A 185 40.61 12.53 16.24
C VAL A 185 40.76 12.21 14.74
N PRO A 186 41.92 12.46 14.10
CA PRO A 186 42.17 12.15 12.68
C PRO A 186 42.56 10.67 12.46
N PRO A 187 42.58 10.17 11.20
CA PRO A 187 42.42 8.75 10.88
C PRO A 187 43.71 7.96 11.02
N ARG A 188 43.61 6.67 11.39
CA ARG A 188 44.69 5.69 11.22
C ARG A 188 44.41 4.81 10.02
N VAL A 189 45.26 4.96 9.00
CA VAL A 189 45.44 4.02 7.89
C VAL A 189 46.36 2.91 8.39
N GLN A 190 45.90 1.66 8.33
CA GLN A 190 46.65 0.39 8.43
C GLN A 190 45.59 -0.68 8.12
N GLY A 191 45.71 -1.63 7.21
CA GLY A 191 46.74 -2.08 6.29
C GLY A 191 46.21 -3.43 5.79
N LEU A 192 46.12 -3.59 4.48
CA LEU A 192 45.70 -4.80 3.78
C LEU A 192 46.55 -6.01 4.23
N ARG A 193 45.93 -7.12 4.62
CA ARG A 193 46.50 -8.48 4.49
C ARG A 193 45.40 -9.51 4.20
N VAL A 194 45.51 -10.05 2.98
CA VAL A 194 45.01 -11.30 2.36
C VAL A 194 43.61 -11.77 2.74
#